data_AF-A0A370AKA5-F1
#
_entry.id   AF-A0A370AKA5-F1
#
_cell.length_a   1.000
_cell.length_b   1.000
_cell.length_c   1.000
_cell.angle_alpha   90.00
_cell.angle_beta   90.00
_cell.angle_gamma   90.00
#
_symmetry.space_group_name_H-M   'P 1'
#
loop_
_entity.id
_entity.type
_entity.pdbx_description
1 polymer ?
#
loop_
_entity_poly.entity_id
_entity_poly.type
_entity_poly.pdbx_seq_one_letter_code
_entity_poly.pdbx_strand_id
1 'polypeptide(L)' 'VAATLAGTNGTVPVRESKNPQGPALLLPTAAFTTFIEAVQADGLAAR' A
#
# COMPACT_ATOMS: atom_id res chain seq x y z
N VAL A 1 -19.45 -4.32 -2.17
CA VAL A 1 -18.42 -3.25 -2.26
C VAL A 1 -17.55 -3.54 -3.47
N ALA A 2 -17.46 -2.63 -4.43
CA ALA A 2 -16.69 -2.82 -5.65
C ALA A 2 -15.19 -2.62 -5.35
N ALA A 3 -14.40 -3.68 -5.46
CA ALA A 3 -12.95 -3.56 -5.52
C ALA A 3 -12.60 -2.87 -6.85
N THR A 4 -12.33 -1.56 -6.80
CA THR A 4 -11.78 -0.86 -7.96
C THR A 4 -10.31 -1.28 -8.06
N LEU A 5 -10.03 -2.30 -8.87
CA LEU A 5 -8.67 -2.52 -9.41
C LEU A 5 -8.35 -1.33 -10.31
N ALA A 6 -7.85 -0.24 -9.73
CA ALA A 6 -7.15 0.76 -10.50
C ALA A 6 -5.94 0.06 -11.13
N GLY A 7 -5.85 0.08 -12.46
CA GLY A 7 -4.70 -0.48 -13.18
C GLY A 7 -3.40 0.03 -12.55
N THR A 8 -2.56 -0.88 -12.09
CA THR A 8 -1.34 -0.51 -11.37
C THR A 8 -0.27 -0.15 -12.40
N ASN A 9 -0.08 1.14 -12.66
CA ASN A 9 1.04 1.66 -13.44
C ASN A 9 2.38 1.49 -12.67
N GLY A 10 2.68 0.28 -12.20
CA GLY A 10 3.84 0.00 -11.33
C GLY A 10 3.70 0.54 -9.91
N THR A 11 2.50 0.95 -9.48
CA THR A 11 2.26 1.51 -8.15
C THR A 11 1.04 0.91 -7.44
N VAL A 12 1.09 0.85 -6.11
CA VAL A 12 0.02 0.44 -5.19
C VAL A 12 -0.54 1.70 -4.47
N PRO A 13 -1.82 2.06 -4.68
CA PRO A 13 -2.46 3.16 -3.97
C PRO A 13 -2.91 2.74 -2.56
N VAL A 14 -2.44 3.44 -1.52
CA VAL A 14 -2.91 3.28 -0.13
C VAL A 14 -3.77 4.48 0.23
N ARG A 15 -5.03 4.21 0.61
CA ARG A 15 -6.00 5.23 1.02
C ARG A 15 -6.19 5.23 2.53
N GLU A 16 -6.46 6.41 3.07
CA GLU A 16 -6.89 6.58 4.45
C GLU A 16 -8.31 6.04 4.61
N SER A 17 -8.55 5.17 5.59
CA SER A 17 -9.84 4.46 5.69
C SER A 17 -11.00 5.34 6.15
N LYS A 18 -10.72 6.40 6.91
CA LYS A 18 -11.69 7.37 7.44
C LYS A 18 -11.98 8.50 6.47
N ASN A 19 -11.17 8.67 5.43
CA ASN A 19 -11.42 9.58 4.31
C ASN A 19 -11.16 8.88 2.95
N PRO A 20 -12.01 7.92 2.55
CA PRO A 20 -11.80 7.15 1.31
C PRO A 20 -11.79 8.02 0.04
N GLN A 21 -12.46 9.17 0.08
CA GLN A 21 -12.54 10.14 -1.02
C GLN A 21 -11.32 11.07 -1.09
N GLY A 22 -10.45 11.05 -0.09
CA GLY A 22 -9.20 11.81 -0.06
C GLY A 22 -8.16 11.31 -1.08
N PRO A 23 -6.99 11.97 -1.16
CA PRO A 23 -5.88 11.52 -1.99
C PRO A 23 -5.36 10.15 -1.52
N ALA A 24 -4.86 9.35 -2.46
CA ALA A 24 -4.16 8.11 -2.16
C ALA A 24 -2.65 8.35 -2.15
N LEU A 25 -1.94 7.68 -1.23
CA LEU A 25 -0.49 7.58 -1.28
C LEU A 25 -0.11 6.52 -2.32
N LEU A 26 0.68 6.89 -3.32
CA LEU A 26 1.15 5.95 -4.35
C LEU A 26 2.52 5.41 -3.96
N LEU A 27 2.61 4.09 -3.74
CA LEU A 27 3.89 3.42 -3.52
C LEU A 27 4.30 2.65 -4.77
N PRO A 28 5.59 2.63 -5.18
CA PRO A 28 6.06 1.68 -6.19
C PRO A 28 5.76 0.24 -5.74
N THR A 29 5.32 -0.61 -6.67
CA THR A 29 4.97 -2.00 -6.35
C THR A 29 6.12 -2.74 -5.67
N ALA A 30 7.35 -2.57 -6.16
CA ALA A 30 8.53 -3.19 -5.57
C ALA A 30 8.74 -2.79 -4.10
N ALA A 31 8.57 -1.51 -3.78
CA ALA A 31 8.72 -1.01 -2.41
C ALA A 31 7.61 -1.53 -1.49
N PHE A 32 6.37 -1.62 -1.98
CA PHE A 32 5.25 -2.17 -1.21
C PHE A 32 5.45 -3.67 -0.94
N THR A 33 5.93 -4.43 -1.94
CA THR A 33 6.28 -5.85 -1.76
C THR A 33 7.35 -6.04 -0.68
N THR A 34 8.46 -5.31 -0.76
CA THR A 34 9.54 -5.38 0.25
C THR A 34 9.03 -5.03 1.65
N PHE A 35 8.14 -4.04 1.77
CA PHE A 35 7.50 -3.71 3.04
C PHE A 35 6.70 -4.90 3.60
N ILE A 36 5.84 -5.53 2.78
CA ILE A 36 5.03 -6.67 3.22
C ILE A 36 5.89 -7.89 3.57
N GLU A 37 6.99 -8.13 2.85
CA GLU A 37 7.97 -9.17 3.20
C GLU A 37 8.59 -8.91 4.57
N ALA A 38 8.99 -7.66 4.85
CA ALA A 38 9.53 -7.30 6.16
C ALA A 38 8.49 -7.45 7.28
N VAL A 39 7.22 -7.08 7.05
CA VAL A 39 6.13 -7.31 8.01
C VAL A 39 5.96 -8.80 8.31
N GLN A 40 5.91 -9.64 7.27
CA GLN A 40 5.71 -11.09 7.43
C GLN A 40 6.87 -11.78 8.15
N ALA A 41 8.07 -11.21 8.07
CA ALA A 41 9.25 -11.69 8.77
C ALA A 41 9.41 -11.10 10.19
N ASP A 42 8.41 -10.36 10.70
CA ASP A 42 8.50 -9.58 11.95
C ASP A 42 9.75 -8.66 11.99
N GLY A 43 10.20 -8.20 10.81
CA GLY A 43 11.44 -7.44 10.64
C GLY A 43 11.31 -5.92 10.84
N LEU A 44 10.11 -5.41 11.11
CA LEU A 44 9.87 -4.00 11.41
C LEU A 44 10.09 -3.72 12.89
N ALA A 45 11.30 -3.32 13.26
CA ALA A 45 11.57 -2.82 14.60
C ALA A 45 11.01 -1.39 14.77
N ALA A 46 10.30 -1.15 15.87
CA ALA A 46 10.05 0.21 16.33
C ALA A 46 11.41 0.82 16.74
N ARG A 47 11.72 2.01 16.22
CA ARG A 47 12.85 2.80 16.70
C ARG A 47 12.46 3.54 17.98
#